data_AF-A0A1M6RFF5-F1
#
_entry.id   AF-A0A1M6RFF5-F1
#
_cell.length_a   1.000
_cell.length_b   1.000
_cell.length_c   1.000
_cell.angle_alpha   90.00
_cell.angle_beta   90.00
_cell.angle_gamma   90.00
#
_symmetry.space_group_name_H-M   'P 1'
#
loop_
_entity.id
_entity.type
_entity.pdbx_description
1 polymer ?
#
loop_
_entity_poly.entity_id
_entity_poly.type
_entity_poly.pdbx_seq_one_letter_code
_entity_poly.pdbx_strand_id
1 'polypeptide(L)'
;MLRLMSPTAHDRCRLCYAGFDGFTAPIMRAMGRAQWRRNPHYCEKCESVLAEQRGGTEMEIAVLFADVRGSTQFAASMRPAEFAALIQRFFKTATEIFTWTDAIIDKMVGDEVIGIFVPGLIGPDYRRRAVAAGLKLLRATGHADPAGPWLSIGVGVHAGETFLGSIGAEGGAYQFAVLGDTMNFGARLVAAAKGGEMVLSEAVWKDVSGEVAAQPRSLELKGYAGPVRTYATQLTPK
;
A
#
# COMPACT_ATOMS: atom_id res chain seq x y z
N MET A 1 -26.26 -13.35 4.26
CA MET A 1 -26.33 -13.87 5.64
C MET A 1 -25.73 -12.91 6.67
N LEU A 2 -24.43 -12.57 6.61
CA LEU A 2 -23.77 -11.72 7.63
C LEU A 2 -24.37 -10.32 7.81
N ARG A 3 -24.84 -9.69 6.72
CA ARG A 3 -25.55 -8.40 6.78
C ARG A 3 -26.86 -8.49 7.59
N LEU A 4 -27.60 -9.59 7.45
CA LEU A 4 -28.83 -9.85 8.20
C LEU A 4 -28.54 -10.16 9.68
N MET A 5 -27.39 -10.76 9.97
CA MET A 5 -26.95 -11.08 11.33
C MET A 5 -26.44 -9.86 12.10
N SER A 6 -26.29 -8.69 11.47
CA SER A 6 -25.80 -7.46 12.10
C SER A 6 -26.59 -6.25 11.58
N PRO A 7 -27.93 -6.21 11.69
CA PRO A 7 -28.75 -5.26 10.95
C PRO A 7 -28.51 -3.80 11.36
N THR A 8 -28.09 -3.55 12.60
CA THR A 8 -27.84 -2.21 13.15
C THR A 8 -26.41 -1.70 12.93
N ALA A 9 -25.54 -2.50 12.31
CA ALA A 9 -24.14 -2.11 12.09
C ALA A 9 -24.03 -1.09 10.95
N HIS A 10 -23.32 0.00 11.19
CA HIS A 10 -23.00 1.01 10.18
C HIS A 10 -21.63 0.71 9.56
N ASP A 11 -20.66 0.38 10.41
CA ASP A 11 -19.31 0.02 9.98
C ASP A 11 -19.23 -1.47 9.70
N ARG A 12 -18.81 -1.81 8.49
CA ARG A 12 -18.83 -3.18 8.00
C ARG A 12 -17.58 -3.55 7.23
N CYS A 13 -17.23 -4.83 7.28
CA CYS A 13 -16.24 -5.41 6.40
C CYS A 13 -16.67 -5.24 4.93
N ARG A 14 -15.82 -4.66 4.09
CA ARG A 14 -16.10 -4.43 2.66
C ARG A 14 -16.23 -5.72 1.85
N LEU A 15 -15.60 -6.81 2.31
CA LEU A 15 -15.64 -8.10 1.61
C LEU A 15 -16.87 -8.93 2.02
N CYS A 16 -17.06 -9.17 3.32
CA CYS A 16 -18.08 -10.11 3.81
C CYS A 16 -19.28 -9.45 4.50
N TYR A 17 -19.30 -8.12 4.61
CA TYR A 17 -20.38 -7.32 5.24
C TYR A 17 -20.63 -7.60 6.73
N ALA A 18 -19.70 -8.26 7.41
CA ALA A 18 -19.74 -8.41 8.86
C ALA A 18 -19.69 -7.04 9.55
N GLY A 19 -20.60 -6.82 10.51
CA GLY A 19 -20.65 -5.57 11.29
C GLY A 19 -19.55 -5.48 12.34
N PHE A 20 -18.91 -4.32 12.42
CA PHE A 20 -17.89 -3.99 13.43
C PHE A 20 -18.46 -3.26 14.65
N ASP A 21 -19.64 -2.67 14.51
CA ASP A 21 -20.39 -1.95 15.52
C ASP A 21 -21.78 -2.55 15.77
N GLY A 22 -22.55 -1.90 16.64
CA GLY A 22 -23.87 -2.36 17.05
C GLY A 22 -23.87 -3.50 18.05
N PHE A 23 -25.06 -3.97 18.43
CA PHE A 23 -25.23 -4.91 19.53
C PHE A 23 -24.62 -6.30 19.25
N THR A 24 -24.46 -6.68 17.98
CA THR A 24 -23.87 -7.96 17.56
C THR A 24 -22.34 -7.92 17.44
N ALA A 25 -21.70 -6.76 17.59
CA ALA A 25 -20.24 -6.62 17.44
C ALA A 25 -19.42 -7.54 18.36
N PRO A 26 -19.77 -7.74 19.66
CA PRO A 26 -19.05 -8.69 20.50
C PRO A 26 -19.06 -10.12 19.95
N ILE A 27 -20.20 -10.57 19.42
CA ILE A 27 -20.35 -11.90 18.80
C ILE A 27 -19.51 -11.98 17.53
N MET A 28 -19.57 -10.95 16.66
CA MET A 28 -18.77 -10.91 15.43
C MET A 28 -17.27 -10.97 15.73
N ARG A 29 -16.79 -10.23 16.74
CA ARG A 29 -15.39 -10.28 17.18
C ARG A 29 -15.00 -11.68 17.66
N ALA A 30 -15.84 -12.33 18.47
CA ALA A 30 -15.60 -13.70 18.92
C ALA A 30 -15.50 -14.72 17.76
N MET A 31 -16.13 -14.44 16.62
CA MET A 31 -16.03 -15.23 15.39
C MET A 31 -14.81 -14.86 14.51
N GLY A 32 -13.85 -14.10 15.04
CA GLY A 32 -12.70 -13.60 14.29
C GLY A 32 -13.06 -12.54 13.25
N ARG A 33 -14.13 -11.76 13.48
CA ARG A 33 -14.56 -10.69 12.55
C ARG A 33 -14.36 -9.30 13.13
N ALA A 34 -13.37 -9.11 13.99
CA ALA A 34 -12.91 -7.78 14.37
C ALA A 34 -12.24 -7.08 13.17
N GLN A 35 -12.07 -5.77 13.26
CA GLN A 35 -11.37 -5.00 12.23
C GLN A 35 -9.91 -5.48 12.12
N TRP A 36 -9.48 -5.71 10.89
CA TRP A 36 -8.12 -6.14 10.62
C TRP A 36 -7.13 -4.99 10.78
N ARG A 37 -6.03 -5.24 11.50
CA ARG A 37 -5.01 -4.23 11.78
C ARG A 37 -4.35 -3.64 10.53
N ARG A 38 -4.21 -4.41 9.45
CA ARG A 38 -3.57 -3.95 8.20
C ARG A 38 -4.49 -3.13 7.31
N ASN A 39 -5.81 -3.29 7.47
CA ASN A 39 -6.83 -2.42 6.86
C ASN A 39 -8.16 -2.58 7.62
N PRO A 40 -8.56 -1.59 8.43
CA PRO A 40 -9.77 -1.65 9.26
C PRO A 40 -11.10 -1.75 8.50
N HIS A 41 -11.11 -1.60 7.18
CA HIS A 41 -12.29 -1.87 6.34
C HIS A 41 -12.52 -3.36 6.08
N TYR A 42 -11.57 -4.24 6.44
CA TYR A 42 -11.71 -5.68 6.32
C TYR A 42 -11.65 -6.32 7.71
N CYS A 43 -12.17 -7.54 7.83
CA CYS A 43 -12.19 -8.25 9.11
C CYS A 43 -11.07 -9.29 9.21
N GLU A 44 -10.65 -9.66 10.43
CA GLU A 44 -9.61 -10.67 10.67
C GLU A 44 -9.88 -12.01 9.97
N LYS A 45 -11.14 -12.42 9.79
CA LYS A 45 -11.50 -13.63 9.03
C LYS A 45 -11.13 -13.52 7.55
N CYS A 46 -11.09 -12.31 6.98
CA CYS A 46 -10.63 -12.10 5.61
C CYS A 46 -9.12 -12.26 5.50
N GLU A 47 -8.36 -11.77 6.49
CA GLU A 47 -6.93 -12.07 6.62
C GLU A 47 -6.71 -13.57 6.73
N SER A 48 -7.48 -14.24 7.59
CA SER A 48 -7.33 -15.67 7.80
C SER A 48 -7.63 -16.43 6.51
N VAL A 49 -8.67 -16.08 5.73
CA VAL A 49 -8.92 -16.70 4.43
C VAL A 49 -7.79 -16.46 3.42
N LEU A 50 -7.20 -15.27 3.40
CA LEU A 50 -6.02 -14.98 2.58
C LEU A 50 -4.78 -15.77 3.04
N ALA A 51 -4.70 -16.13 4.31
CA ALA A 51 -3.56 -16.81 4.93
C ALA A 51 -3.75 -18.33 5.17
N GLU A 52 -4.98 -18.85 5.10
CA GLU A 52 -5.38 -20.21 5.53
C GLU A 52 -4.92 -21.29 4.54
N GLN A 53 -4.47 -20.92 3.34
CA GLN A 53 -3.68 -21.80 2.49
C GLN A 53 -2.25 -21.86 3.05
N ARG A 54 -1.95 -22.87 3.89
CA ARG A 54 -0.56 -23.20 4.23
C ARG A 54 0.19 -23.44 2.91
N GLY A 55 1.18 -22.59 2.64
CA GLY A 55 1.90 -22.60 1.36
C GLY A 55 1.50 -21.50 0.37
N GLY A 56 0.58 -20.59 0.71
CA GLY A 56 0.25 -19.40 -0.10
C GLY A 56 -0.32 -19.68 -1.48
N THR A 57 -0.45 -18.63 -2.29
CA THR A 57 -0.85 -18.71 -3.70
C THR A 57 0.01 -17.78 -4.53
N GLU A 58 0.33 -18.18 -5.75
CA GLU A 58 0.91 -17.28 -6.75
C GLU A 58 -0.23 -16.52 -7.42
N MET A 59 -0.19 -15.21 -7.31
CA MET A 59 -1.18 -14.36 -7.96
C MET A 59 -0.61 -13.01 -8.33
N GLU A 60 -1.22 -12.38 -9.31
CA GLU A 60 -0.91 -11.01 -9.66
C GLU A 60 -1.47 -10.03 -8.62
N ILE A 61 -0.64 -9.10 -8.17
CA ILE A 61 -1.01 -8.00 -7.28
C ILE A 61 -0.44 -6.69 -7.81
N ALA A 62 -0.90 -5.56 -7.27
CA ALA A 62 -0.15 -4.32 -7.37
C ALA A 62 0.47 -3.96 -6.02
N VAL A 63 1.65 -3.36 -6.07
CA VAL A 63 2.40 -2.89 -4.90
C VAL A 63 2.70 -1.42 -5.08
N LEU A 64 2.54 -0.68 -3.99
CA LEU A 64 2.94 0.71 -3.88
C LEU A 64 3.97 0.85 -2.79
N PHE A 65 5.08 1.48 -3.12
CA PHE A 65 6.11 1.89 -2.20
C PHE A 65 6.11 3.42 -2.14
N ALA A 66 6.17 3.99 -0.94
CA ALA A 66 6.37 5.42 -0.75
C ALA A 66 7.43 5.65 0.32
N ASP A 67 8.45 6.42 -0.03
CA ASP A 67 9.66 6.57 0.77
C ASP A 67 10.10 8.04 0.81
N VAL A 68 10.59 8.47 1.97
CA VAL A 68 10.90 9.87 2.27
C VAL A 68 12.22 10.27 1.62
N ARG A 69 12.22 11.41 0.92
CA ARG A 69 13.44 11.95 0.31
C ARG A 69 14.17 12.81 1.33
N GLY A 70 15.48 12.57 1.48
CA GLY A 70 16.34 13.32 2.40
C GLY A 70 16.20 12.91 3.87
N SER A 71 15.60 11.75 4.18
CA SER A 71 15.42 11.29 5.55
C SER A 71 16.71 11.18 6.35
N THR A 72 17.81 10.70 5.75
CA THR A 72 19.13 10.67 6.40
C THR A 72 19.60 12.07 6.83
N GLN A 73 19.32 13.10 6.02
CA GLN A 73 19.65 14.49 6.36
C GLN A 73 18.77 15.01 7.51
N PHE A 74 17.48 14.67 7.51
CA PHE A 74 16.60 14.98 8.64
C PHE A 74 17.05 14.29 9.92
N ALA A 75 17.39 13.00 9.86
CA ALA A 75 17.89 12.24 11.02
C ALA A 75 19.20 12.82 11.58
N ALA A 76 20.05 13.42 10.74
CA ALA A 76 21.30 14.04 11.17
C ALA A 76 21.14 15.47 11.73
N SER A 77 20.08 16.19 11.32
CA SER A 77 19.89 17.62 11.64
C SER A 77 18.76 17.91 12.64
N MET A 78 17.80 16.99 12.80
CA MET A 78 16.67 17.13 13.72
C MET A 78 16.95 16.43 15.05
N ARG A 79 16.27 16.87 16.12
CA ARG A 79 16.26 16.07 17.35
C ARG A 79 15.51 14.77 17.09
N PRO A 80 15.92 13.63 17.66
CA PRO A 80 15.28 12.33 17.41
C PRO A 80 13.76 12.33 17.65
N ALA A 81 13.28 13.07 18.66
CA ALA A 81 11.85 13.19 18.96
C ALA A 81 11.06 13.93 17.88
N GLU A 82 11.66 14.96 17.26
CA GLU A 82 11.03 15.74 16.18
C GLU A 82 10.96 14.90 14.90
N PHE A 83 12.04 14.18 14.58
CA PHE A 83 12.07 13.26 13.45
C PHE A 83 11.03 12.14 13.63
N ALA A 84 10.95 11.56 14.83
CA ALA A 84 9.94 10.55 15.15
C ALA A 84 8.50 11.09 14.99
N ALA A 85 8.23 12.33 15.41
CA ALA A 85 6.92 12.96 15.23
C ALA A 85 6.59 13.20 13.75
N LEU A 86 7.58 13.61 12.94
CA LEU A 86 7.43 13.79 11.49
C LEU A 86 7.08 12.46 10.80
N ILE A 87 7.82 11.38 11.11
CA ILE A 87 7.56 10.04 10.55
C ILE A 87 6.21 9.50 11.03
N GLN A 88 5.83 9.72 12.30
CA GLN A 88 4.50 9.33 12.79
C GLN A 88 3.37 10.06 12.04
N ARG A 89 3.53 11.35 11.73
CA ARG A 89 2.57 12.09 10.90
C ARG A 89 2.47 11.50 9.49
N PHE A 90 3.59 11.10 8.89
CA PHE A 90 3.62 10.42 7.61
C PHE A 90 2.90 9.07 7.65
N PHE A 91 3.23 8.22 8.62
CA PHE A 91 2.60 6.91 8.78
C PHE A 91 1.10 6.99 9.02
N LYS A 92 0.64 7.98 9.81
CA LYS A 92 -0.79 8.25 9.97
C LYS A 92 -1.45 8.60 8.63
N THR A 93 -0.86 9.54 7.89
CA THR A 93 -1.36 9.97 6.56
C THR A 93 -1.42 8.79 5.58
N ALA A 94 -0.37 7.97 5.54
CA ALA A 94 -0.31 6.81 4.67
C ALA A 94 -1.32 5.73 5.06
N THR A 95 -1.46 5.46 6.35
CA THR A 95 -2.44 4.49 6.88
C THR A 95 -3.86 4.88 6.50
N GLU A 96 -4.22 6.16 6.64
CA GLU A 96 -5.53 6.66 6.24
C GLU A 96 -5.77 6.46 4.74
N ILE A 97 -4.81 6.86 3.89
CA ILE A 97 -4.95 6.72 2.43
C ILE A 97 -5.05 5.25 2.04
N PHE A 98 -4.15 4.38 2.53
CA PHE A 98 -4.16 2.95 2.25
C PHE A 98 -5.46 2.28 2.67
N THR A 99 -5.97 2.63 3.85
CA THR A 99 -7.26 2.14 4.34
C THR A 99 -8.38 2.51 3.37
N TRP A 100 -8.45 3.79 2.95
CA TRP A 100 -9.49 4.28 2.03
C TRP A 100 -9.37 3.78 0.59
N THR A 101 -8.17 3.39 0.15
CA THR A 101 -7.92 2.79 -1.15
C THR A 101 -7.88 1.27 -1.11
N ASP A 102 -8.32 0.66 -0.01
CA ASP A 102 -8.43 -0.79 0.17
C ASP A 102 -7.10 -1.57 0.08
N ALA A 103 -5.98 -0.87 0.29
CA ALA A 103 -4.67 -1.49 0.33
C ALA A 103 -4.48 -2.26 1.65
N ILE A 104 -3.74 -3.36 1.58
CA ILE A 104 -3.20 -4.05 2.75
C ILE A 104 -1.88 -3.40 3.10
N ILE A 105 -1.73 -2.87 4.31
CA ILE A 105 -0.45 -2.36 4.79
C ILE A 105 0.48 -3.56 5.06
N ASP A 106 1.54 -3.70 4.28
CA ASP A 106 2.51 -4.79 4.43
C ASP A 106 3.44 -4.52 5.62
N LYS A 107 4.19 -3.43 5.52
CA LYS A 107 5.13 -2.99 6.54
C LYS A 107 5.43 -1.50 6.39
N MET A 108 5.91 -0.95 7.49
CA MET A 108 6.51 0.38 7.57
C MET A 108 7.94 0.17 8.03
N VAL A 109 8.91 0.52 7.20
CA VAL A 109 10.34 0.19 7.42
C VAL A 109 11.14 1.48 7.35
N GLY A 110 11.68 1.90 8.50
CA GLY A 110 12.37 3.20 8.60
C GLY A 110 11.38 4.34 8.34
N ASP A 111 11.48 4.92 7.15
CA ASP A 111 10.70 6.03 6.60
C ASP A 111 9.91 5.64 5.34
N GLU A 112 9.91 4.36 4.97
CA GLU A 112 9.15 3.80 3.86
C GLU A 112 7.83 3.17 4.34
N VAL A 113 6.79 3.28 3.51
CA VAL A 113 5.52 2.56 3.66
C VAL A 113 5.21 1.75 2.41
N ILE A 114 4.70 0.53 2.61
CA ILE A 114 4.36 -0.41 1.54
C ILE A 114 2.88 -0.79 1.61
N GLY A 115 2.16 -0.57 0.52
CA GLY A 115 0.75 -0.96 0.35
C GLY A 115 0.60 -2.02 -0.74
N ILE A 116 -0.14 -3.08 -0.44
CA ILE A 116 -0.45 -4.19 -1.35
C ILE A 116 -1.91 -4.10 -1.79
N PHE A 117 -2.14 -4.23 -3.09
CA PHE A 117 -3.44 -4.15 -3.72
C PHE A 117 -3.77 -5.50 -4.34
N VAL A 118 -4.65 -6.26 -3.66
CA VAL A 118 -5.01 -7.62 -4.05
C VAL A 118 -6.31 -7.61 -4.86
N PRO A 119 -6.33 -8.18 -6.07
CA PRO A 119 -7.55 -8.26 -6.89
C PRO A 119 -8.74 -8.89 -6.16
N GLY A 120 -8.51 -9.89 -5.31
CA GLY A 120 -9.57 -10.53 -4.51
C GLY A 120 -10.25 -9.60 -3.49
N LEU A 121 -9.61 -8.50 -3.08
CA LEU A 121 -10.18 -7.51 -2.16
C LEU A 121 -10.72 -6.27 -2.88
N ILE A 122 -10.08 -5.89 -3.99
CA ILE A 122 -10.28 -4.59 -4.65
C ILE A 122 -11.03 -4.72 -5.98
N GLY A 123 -11.04 -5.91 -6.56
CA GLY A 123 -11.57 -6.18 -7.89
C GLY A 123 -10.59 -5.84 -9.01
N PRO A 124 -11.08 -5.74 -10.27
CA PRO A 124 -10.23 -5.55 -11.45
C PRO A 124 -9.47 -4.21 -11.45
N ASP A 125 -9.96 -3.21 -10.72
CA ASP A 125 -9.35 -1.88 -10.66
C ASP A 125 -8.17 -1.78 -9.67
N TYR A 126 -7.64 -2.90 -9.17
CA TYR A 126 -6.60 -2.90 -8.14
C TYR A 126 -5.34 -2.10 -8.54
N ARG A 127 -4.92 -2.15 -9.82
CA ARG A 127 -3.81 -1.33 -10.34
C ARG A 127 -4.15 0.16 -10.31
N ARG A 128 -5.36 0.53 -10.74
CA ARG A 128 -5.85 1.92 -10.73
C ARG A 128 -5.94 2.46 -9.30
N ARG A 129 -6.39 1.63 -8.36
CA ARG A 129 -6.46 1.94 -6.92
C ARG A 129 -5.07 2.20 -6.33
N ALA A 130 -4.06 1.41 -6.72
CA ALA A 130 -2.67 1.66 -6.33
C ALA A 130 -2.18 3.03 -6.81
N VAL A 131 -2.38 3.34 -8.09
CA VAL A 131 -2.00 4.64 -8.67
C VAL A 131 -2.75 5.81 -7.99
N ALA A 132 -4.05 5.65 -7.73
CA ALA A 132 -4.84 6.64 -7.02
C ALA A 132 -4.32 6.87 -5.59
N ALA A 133 -3.89 5.82 -4.88
CA ALA A 133 -3.28 5.92 -3.56
C ALA A 133 -1.96 6.71 -3.62
N GLY A 134 -1.11 6.46 -4.61
CA GLY A 134 0.15 7.19 -4.81
C GLY A 134 -0.06 8.69 -5.05
N LEU A 135 -0.99 9.04 -5.94
CA LEU A 135 -1.35 10.44 -6.17
C LEU A 135 -1.94 11.11 -4.92
N LYS A 136 -2.74 10.38 -4.12
CA LYS A 136 -3.27 10.88 -2.85
C LYS A 136 -2.16 11.12 -1.84
N LEU A 137 -1.17 10.22 -1.74
CA LEU A 137 -0.02 10.38 -0.85
C LEU A 137 0.77 11.64 -1.19
N LEU A 138 1.12 11.81 -2.46
CA LEU A 138 1.84 13.00 -2.94
C LEU A 138 1.07 14.30 -2.66
N ARG A 139 -0.25 14.32 -2.88
CA ARG A 139 -1.06 15.50 -2.53
C ARG A 139 -1.10 15.74 -1.03
N ALA A 140 -1.31 14.71 -0.22
CA ALA A 140 -1.43 14.83 1.23
C ALA A 140 -0.11 15.23 1.91
N THR A 141 1.04 14.91 1.30
CA THR A 141 2.36 15.39 1.73
C THR A 141 2.72 16.78 1.20
N GLY A 142 1.81 17.43 0.46
CA GLY A 142 1.88 18.82 0.06
C GLY A 142 2.53 19.10 -1.30
N HIS A 143 2.75 18.08 -2.15
CA HIS A 143 3.37 18.30 -3.48
C HIS A 143 2.48 19.05 -4.47
N ALA A 144 1.21 19.24 -4.14
CA ALA A 144 0.29 20.10 -4.90
C ALA A 144 0.11 21.50 -4.27
N ASP A 145 0.73 21.77 -3.13
CA ASP A 145 0.63 23.04 -2.41
C ASP A 145 1.66 24.04 -2.96
N PRO A 146 1.27 25.28 -3.32
CA PRO A 146 2.21 26.34 -3.67
C PRO A 146 3.27 26.65 -2.60
N ALA A 147 2.97 26.41 -1.32
CA ALA A 147 3.93 26.56 -0.22
C ALA A 147 4.98 25.44 -0.19
N GLY A 148 4.80 24.39 -1.00
CA GLY A 148 5.67 23.23 -1.07
C GLY A 148 5.29 22.12 -0.09
N PRO A 149 5.89 20.92 -0.25
CA PRO A 149 5.57 19.77 0.58
C PRO A 149 6.08 19.93 2.01
N TRP A 150 5.27 19.55 3.00
CA TRP A 150 5.74 19.42 4.38
C TRP A 150 6.62 18.17 4.57
N LEU A 151 6.56 17.22 3.63
CA LEU A 151 7.45 16.07 3.55
C LEU A 151 7.66 15.65 2.10
N SER A 152 8.91 15.70 1.64
CA SER A 152 9.24 15.23 0.30
C SER A 152 9.24 13.70 0.28
N ILE A 153 8.47 13.09 -0.63
CA ILE A 153 8.41 11.63 -0.81
C ILE A 153 8.54 11.30 -2.29
N GLY A 154 9.08 10.13 -2.60
CA GLY A 154 8.97 9.49 -3.91
C GLY A 154 8.04 8.29 -3.82
N VAL A 155 7.34 7.98 -4.90
CA VAL A 155 6.40 6.85 -4.97
C VAL A 155 6.79 5.92 -6.12
N GLY A 156 6.78 4.61 -5.88
CA GLY A 156 6.92 3.57 -6.90
C GLY A 156 5.68 2.69 -6.93
N VAL A 157 5.13 2.41 -8.12
CA VAL A 157 3.98 1.50 -8.27
C VAL A 157 4.29 0.45 -9.34
N HIS A 158 4.13 -0.81 -8.97
CA HIS A 158 4.35 -1.95 -9.84
C HIS A 158 3.18 -2.94 -9.72
N ALA A 159 2.97 -3.76 -10.74
CA ALA A 159 2.06 -4.89 -10.70
C ALA A 159 2.70 -6.07 -11.42
N GLY A 160 2.56 -7.25 -10.82
CA GLY A 160 3.19 -8.48 -11.30
C GLY A 160 2.79 -9.68 -10.45
N GLU A 161 3.14 -10.87 -10.95
CA GLU A 161 2.93 -12.13 -10.24
C GLU A 161 3.87 -12.23 -9.03
N THR A 162 3.34 -12.71 -7.93
CA THR A 162 4.09 -12.86 -6.69
C THR A 162 3.47 -13.97 -5.84
N PHE A 163 4.25 -14.51 -4.93
CA PHE A 163 3.73 -15.35 -3.86
C PHE A 163 3.04 -14.48 -2.79
N LEU A 164 1.79 -14.79 -2.49
CA LEU A 164 0.99 -14.20 -1.41
C LEU A 164 0.57 -15.32 -0.44
N GLY A 165 0.98 -15.26 0.81
CA GLY A 165 0.61 -16.32 1.74
C GLY A 165 1.11 -16.12 3.16
N SER A 166 1.09 -17.21 3.92
CA SER A 166 1.59 -17.24 5.29
C SER A 166 2.87 -18.06 5.37
N ILE A 167 3.96 -17.44 5.84
CA ILE A 167 5.27 -18.09 5.97
C ILE A 167 5.69 -18.06 7.44
N GLY A 168 6.18 -19.19 7.93
CA GLY A 168 6.67 -19.36 9.28
C GLY A 168 7.51 -20.62 9.38
N ALA A 169 8.21 -20.78 10.50
CA ALA A 169 8.89 -22.02 10.83
C ALA A 169 7.89 -23.03 11.44
N GLU A 170 8.18 -24.32 11.27
CA GLU A 170 7.42 -25.39 11.94
C GLU A 170 7.47 -25.18 13.47
N GLY A 171 6.30 -25.17 14.12
CA GLY A 171 6.17 -24.85 15.56
C GLY A 171 6.30 -23.37 15.93
N GLY A 172 6.39 -22.45 14.94
CA GLY A 172 6.61 -21.01 15.16
C GLY A 172 5.45 -20.10 14.76
N ALA A 173 5.71 -18.78 14.84
CA ALA A 173 4.78 -17.74 14.42
C ALA A 173 4.76 -17.61 12.89
N TYR A 174 3.58 -17.80 12.30
CA TYR A 174 3.34 -17.58 10.88
C TYR A 174 3.00 -16.12 10.62
N GLN A 175 3.55 -15.55 9.55
CA GLN A 175 3.30 -14.17 9.15
C GLN A 175 2.82 -14.10 7.71
N PHE A 176 1.86 -13.22 7.46
CA PHE A 176 1.50 -12.81 6.11
C PHE A 176 2.76 -12.29 5.38
N ALA A 177 3.02 -12.83 4.20
CA ALA A 177 4.20 -12.59 3.42
C ALA A 177 3.84 -12.41 1.94
N VAL A 178 4.45 -11.38 1.34
CA VAL A 178 4.50 -11.19 -0.11
C VAL A 178 5.94 -11.37 -0.55
N LEU A 179 6.19 -12.38 -1.35
CA LEU A 179 7.53 -12.72 -1.83
C LEU A 179 7.56 -12.81 -3.35
N GLY A 180 8.67 -12.37 -3.93
CA GLY A 180 8.90 -12.47 -5.35
C GLY A 180 9.50 -11.21 -5.93
N ASP A 181 9.76 -11.26 -7.24
CA ASP A 181 10.37 -10.17 -7.98
C ASP A 181 9.54 -8.88 -7.93
N THR A 182 8.21 -8.99 -7.88
CA THR A 182 7.27 -7.86 -7.76
C THR A 182 7.64 -6.90 -6.62
N MET A 183 8.05 -7.42 -5.46
CA MET A 183 8.47 -6.59 -4.31
C MET A 183 9.82 -5.90 -4.57
N ASN A 184 10.78 -6.64 -5.17
CA ASN A 184 12.09 -6.10 -5.51
C ASN A 184 11.96 -5.00 -6.57
N PHE A 185 11.15 -5.22 -7.60
CA PHE A 185 10.91 -4.27 -8.68
C PHE A 185 10.27 -2.99 -8.13
N GLY A 186 9.24 -3.10 -7.29
CA GLY A 186 8.62 -1.96 -6.61
C GLY A 186 9.61 -1.14 -5.79
N ALA A 187 10.47 -1.79 -5.02
CA ALA A 187 11.55 -1.14 -4.27
C ALA A 187 12.57 -0.43 -5.19
N ARG A 188 12.84 -0.97 -6.38
CA ARG A 188 13.69 -0.27 -7.38
C ARG A 188 13.01 0.94 -7.98
N LEU A 189 11.70 0.89 -8.23
CA LEU A 189 10.96 2.04 -8.76
C LEU A 189 10.93 3.21 -7.77
N VAL A 190 10.62 2.96 -6.50
CA VAL A 190 10.59 4.04 -5.50
C VAL A 190 11.97 4.64 -5.27
N ALA A 191 13.03 3.83 -5.31
CA ALA A 191 14.40 4.31 -5.19
C ALA A 191 14.83 5.22 -6.36
N ALA A 192 14.23 5.02 -7.54
CA ALA A 192 14.45 5.86 -8.72
C ALA A 192 13.54 7.10 -8.77
N ALA A 193 12.53 7.18 -7.90
CA ALA A 193 11.58 8.28 -7.85
C ALA A 193 12.18 9.50 -7.13
N LYS A 194 12.04 10.67 -7.75
CA LYS A 194 12.39 11.96 -7.12
C LYS A 194 11.31 12.40 -6.14
N GLY A 195 11.60 13.46 -5.37
CA GLY A 195 10.60 14.11 -4.52
C GLY A 195 9.44 14.66 -5.34
N GLY A 196 8.21 14.30 -4.98
CA GLY A 196 7.00 14.70 -5.70
C GLY A 196 6.67 13.86 -6.92
N GLU A 197 7.49 12.84 -7.19
CA GLU A 197 7.38 11.98 -8.36
C GLU A 197 6.78 10.62 -8.00
N MET A 198 5.96 10.08 -8.91
CA MET A 198 5.53 8.70 -8.91
C MET A 198 6.04 8.00 -10.17
N VAL A 199 6.76 6.90 -9.99
CA VAL A 199 7.27 6.05 -11.07
C VAL A 199 6.42 4.79 -11.16
N LEU A 200 5.90 4.52 -12.36
CA LEU A 200 5.03 3.40 -12.69
C LEU A 200 5.79 2.40 -13.57
N SER A 201 5.62 1.10 -13.31
CA SER A 201 6.04 0.09 -14.28
C SER A 201 5.15 0.12 -15.52
N GLU A 202 5.64 -0.44 -16.63
CA GLU A 202 4.83 -0.60 -17.84
C GLU A 202 3.55 -1.42 -17.60
N ALA A 203 3.60 -2.44 -16.75
CA ALA A 203 2.43 -3.24 -16.38
C ALA A 203 1.30 -2.41 -15.74
N VAL A 204 1.64 -1.41 -14.92
CA VAL A 204 0.65 -0.51 -14.30
C VAL A 204 0.18 0.54 -15.30
N TRP A 205 1.12 1.11 -16.07
CA TRP A 205 0.83 2.19 -17.02
C TRP A 205 -0.24 1.82 -18.05
N LYS A 206 -0.23 0.59 -18.57
CA LYS A 206 -1.22 0.12 -19.56
C LYS A 206 -2.67 0.37 -19.12
N ASP A 207 -2.96 0.22 -17.82
CA ASP A 207 -4.31 0.33 -17.28
C ASP A 207 -4.72 1.76 -16.90
N VAL A 208 -3.76 2.69 -16.78
CA VAL A 208 -3.96 4.07 -16.28
C VAL A 208 -3.56 5.17 -17.25
N SER A 209 -3.01 4.84 -18.42
CA SER A 209 -2.48 5.80 -19.40
C SER A 209 -3.51 6.83 -19.91
N GLY A 210 -4.81 6.51 -19.85
CA GLY A 210 -5.90 7.45 -20.17
C GLY A 210 -6.34 8.35 -19.01
N GLU A 211 -5.85 8.11 -17.80
CA GLU A 211 -6.29 8.79 -16.56
C GLU A 211 -5.18 9.62 -15.91
N VAL A 212 -3.91 9.25 -16.16
CA VAL A 212 -2.74 9.88 -15.55
C VAL A 212 -1.78 10.32 -16.64
N ALA A 213 -1.38 11.60 -16.62
CA ALA A 213 -0.31 12.09 -17.48
C ALA A 213 1.05 11.68 -16.91
N ALA A 214 1.83 10.90 -17.64
CA ALA A 214 3.19 10.49 -17.28
C ALA A 214 4.10 10.49 -18.50
N GLN A 215 5.40 10.69 -18.28
CA GLN A 215 6.42 10.66 -19.33
C GLN A 215 7.17 9.32 -19.30
N PRO A 216 7.42 8.68 -20.46
CA PRO A 216 8.22 7.47 -20.51
C PRO A 216 9.65 7.76 -20.04
N ARG A 217 10.21 6.84 -19.27
CA ARG A 217 11.58 6.88 -18.75
C ARG A 217 12.21 5.50 -18.84
N SER A 218 13.43 5.45 -19.36
CA SER A 218 14.25 4.24 -19.33
C SER A 218 15.11 4.25 -18.07
N LEU A 219 15.05 3.20 -17.26
CA LEU A 219 15.79 3.09 -16.00
C LEU A 219 16.65 1.83 -15.96
N GLU A 220 17.91 1.98 -15.57
CA GLU A 220 18.77 0.85 -15.21
C GLU A 220 18.47 0.46 -13.76
N LEU A 221 17.78 -0.66 -13.56
CA LEU A 221 17.38 -1.13 -12.23
C LEU A 221 18.32 -2.23 -11.74
N LYS A 222 18.88 -2.06 -10.54
CA LYS A 222 19.77 -3.06 -9.94
C LYS A 222 19.08 -4.43 -9.85
N GLY A 223 19.67 -5.44 -10.49
CA GLY A 223 19.17 -6.81 -10.52
C GLY A 223 18.41 -7.17 -11.80
N TYR A 224 18.23 -6.22 -12.73
CA TYR A 224 17.54 -6.44 -14.01
C TYR A 224 18.50 -6.32 -15.18
N ALA A 225 18.27 -7.12 -16.21
CA ALA A 225 19.09 -7.11 -17.41
C ALA A 225 18.72 -5.91 -18.31
N GLY A 226 19.53 -4.86 -18.24
CA GLY A 226 19.43 -3.69 -19.10
C GLY A 226 18.32 -2.70 -18.75
N PRO A 227 18.11 -1.70 -19.62
CA PRO A 227 17.17 -0.62 -19.35
C PRO A 227 15.73 -1.09 -19.34
N VAL A 228 15.00 -0.74 -18.28
CA VAL A 228 13.59 -1.05 -18.10
C VAL A 228 12.74 0.18 -18.40
N ARG A 229 11.68 -0.02 -19.19
CA ARG A 229 10.72 1.03 -19.51
C ARG A 229 9.78 1.27 -18.32
N THR A 230 9.72 2.52 -17.90
CA THR A 230 8.88 3.02 -16.80
C THR A 230 8.20 4.32 -17.23
N TYR A 231 7.28 4.82 -16.41
CA TYR A 231 6.56 6.06 -16.67
C TYR A 231 6.56 6.91 -15.41
N ALA A 232 7.03 8.15 -15.51
CA ALA A 232 7.13 9.06 -14.38
C ALA A 232 6.06 10.16 -14.49
N THR A 233 5.28 10.34 -13.44
CA THR A 233 4.37 11.48 -13.28
C THR A 233 4.80 12.30 -12.08
N GLN A 234 4.63 13.61 -12.16
CA GLN A 234 4.99 14.53 -11.09
C GLN A 234 3.78 15.41 -10.77
N LEU A 235 3.47 15.53 -9.48
CA LEU A 235 2.55 16.57 -9.03
C LEU A 235 3.37 17.86 -8.87
N THR A 236 3.06 18.85 -9.69
CA THR A 236 3.54 20.22 -9.53
C THR A 236 2.39 21.09 -9.01
N PRO A 237 2.67 22.12 -8.22
CA PRO A 237 1.69 23.17 -7.95
C PRO A 237 1.15 23.73 -9.27
N LYS A 238 -0.17 23.99 -9.32
CA LYS A 238 -0.78 24.72 -10.45
C LYS A 238 -0.55 26.21 -10.30
#